data_AF-A0AAN6BTT4-F1
#
_entry.id   AF-A0AAN6BTT4-F1
#
_cell.length_a   1.000
_cell.length_b   1.000
_cell.length_c   1.000
_cell.angle_alpha   90.00
_cell.angle_beta   90.00
_cell.angle_gamma   90.00
#
_symmetry.space_group_name_H-M   'P 1'
#
loop_
_entity.id
_entity.type
_entity.pdbx_description
1 polymer ?
#
loop_
_entity_poly.entity_id
_entity_poly.type
_entity_poly.pdbx_seq_one_letter_code
_entity_poly.pdbx_strand_id
1 'polypeptide(L)'
;MADLNILDIAQLGANLSSSLDLQAETCRKSRRKGIPKLLSLVNSTSSTLRKLHELSHQAPDAFTKVCINDINGLATKCRVLYEGTLVLLVNRDEQHDENKEIGRMNNQQVESLLSSLTNKSFYSYKIWEWLDRRLKICQQELQQVKYELMMRLLLGSIAQFQL
;
A
#
# COMPACT_ATOMS: atom_id res chain seq x y z
N MET A 1 19.85 -8.74 11.68
CA MET A 1 19.32 -7.81 10.65
C MET A 1 17.83 -8.07 10.62
N ALA A 2 16.99 -7.06 10.84
CA ALA A 2 15.55 -7.27 10.91
C ALA A 2 15.04 -7.69 9.53
N ASP A 3 14.58 -8.93 9.40
CA ASP A 3 13.74 -9.33 8.27
C ASP A 3 12.48 -8.47 8.33
N LEU A 4 12.42 -7.47 7.46
CA LEU A 4 11.19 -6.74 7.21
C LEU A 4 10.21 -7.74 6.61
N ASN A 5 9.08 -7.95 7.28
CA ASN A 5 8.10 -8.91 6.85
C ASN A 5 7.34 -8.36 5.62
N ILE A 6 7.94 -8.50 4.43
CA ILE A 6 7.36 -8.13 3.13
C ILE A 6 5.94 -8.70 3.01
N LEU A 7 5.72 -9.90 3.57
CA LEU A 7 4.42 -10.55 3.59
C LEU A 7 3.39 -9.77 4.41
N ASP A 8 3.74 -9.26 5.60
CA ASP A 8 2.85 -8.42 6.41
C ASP A 8 2.50 -7.13 5.69
N ILE A 9 3.47 -6.50 5.03
CA ILE A 9 3.26 -5.26 4.26
C ILE A 9 2.35 -5.53 3.06
N ALA A 10 2.55 -6.66 2.38
CA ALA A 10 1.67 -7.08 1.31
C ALA A 10 0.25 -7.36 1.84
N GLN A 11 0.12 -8.00 3.00
CA GLN A 11 -1.17 -8.26 3.63
C GLN A 11 -1.90 -6.97 4.03
N LEU A 12 -1.18 -5.98 4.56
CA LEU A 12 -1.70 -4.64 4.81
C LEU A 12 -2.28 -4.02 3.53
N GLY A 13 -1.54 -4.07 2.42
CA GLY A 13 -2.01 -3.59 1.13
C GLY A 13 -3.28 -4.33 0.65
N ALA A 14 -3.33 -5.65 0.82
CA ALA A 14 -4.51 -6.44 0.48
C ALA A 14 -5.73 -6.02 1.32
N ASN A 15 -5.57 -5.92 2.64
CA ASN A 15 -6.63 -5.49 3.56
C ASN A 15 -7.14 -4.08 3.21
N LEU A 16 -6.23 -3.14 2.97
CA LEU A 16 -6.59 -1.79 2.52
C LEU A 16 -7.38 -1.82 1.21
N SER A 17 -6.95 -2.61 0.23
CA SER A 17 -7.66 -2.71 -1.05
C SER A 17 -9.08 -3.25 -0.88
N SER A 18 -9.27 -4.26 -0.02
CA SER A 18 -10.60 -4.80 0.31
C SER A 18 -11.48 -3.77 1.01
N SER A 19 -10.94 -3.04 1.99
CA SER A 19 -11.69 -1.97 2.67
C SER A 19 -12.08 -0.83 1.72
N LEU A 20 -11.20 -0.46 0.79
CA LEU A 20 -11.49 0.52 -0.26
C LEU A 20 -12.59 0.03 -1.22
N ASP A 21 -12.63 -1.27 -1.51
CA ASP A 21 -13.63 -1.86 -2.40
C ASP A 21 -15.02 -1.79 -1.77
N LEU A 22 -15.12 -2.26 -0.52
CA LEU A 22 -16.35 -2.17 0.29
C LEU A 22 -16.83 -0.71 0.41
N GLN A 23 -15.91 0.24 0.59
CA GLN A 23 -16.23 1.66 0.65
C GLN A 23 -16.73 2.20 -0.70
N ALA A 24 -16.18 1.72 -1.82
CA ALA A 24 -16.62 2.09 -3.16
C ALA A 24 -18.01 1.53 -3.52
N GLU A 25 -18.34 0.33 -3.03
CA GLU A 25 -19.67 -0.27 -3.19
C GLU A 25 -20.75 0.48 -2.41
N THR A 26 -20.44 0.88 -1.18
CA THR A 26 -21.38 1.55 -0.27
C THR A 26 -21.52 3.06 -0.52
N CYS A 27 -20.56 3.69 -1.19
CA CYS A 27 -20.57 5.14 -1.46
C CYS A 27 -20.55 5.48 -2.96
N ARG A 28 -21.69 5.92 -3.52
CA ARG A 28 -21.81 6.33 -4.94
C ARG A 28 -20.79 7.38 -5.39
N LYS A 29 -20.36 8.29 -4.50
CA LYS A 29 -19.35 9.32 -4.82
C LYS A 29 -17.94 8.73 -4.91
N SER A 30 -17.60 7.77 -4.04
CA SER A 30 -16.33 7.02 -4.09
C SER A 30 -16.15 6.25 -5.39
N ARG A 31 -17.24 5.62 -5.88
CA ARG A 31 -17.25 4.85 -7.13
C ARG A 31 -16.86 5.65 -8.38
N ARG A 32 -16.98 6.97 -8.36
CA ARG A 32 -16.70 7.87 -9.50
C ARG A 32 -15.45 8.74 -9.34
N LYS A 33 -14.79 8.72 -8.17
CA LYS A 33 -13.62 9.55 -7.85
C LYS A 33 -12.36 8.70 -7.80
N GLY A 34 -11.18 9.24 -7.52
CA GLY A 34 -9.89 8.53 -7.64
C GLY A 34 -9.71 7.21 -6.87
N ILE A 35 -10.70 6.75 -6.09
CA ILE A 35 -10.64 5.52 -5.28
C ILE A 35 -10.44 4.24 -6.11
N PRO A 36 -11.14 3.97 -7.23
CA PRO A 36 -10.91 2.75 -8.01
C PRO A 36 -9.48 2.64 -8.56
N LYS A 37 -8.87 3.77 -8.95
CA LYS A 37 -7.47 3.79 -9.40
C LYS A 37 -6.52 3.48 -8.25
N LEU A 38 -6.74 4.08 -7.07
CA LEU A 38 -5.97 3.81 -5.88
C LEU A 38 -6.10 2.35 -5.43
N LEU A 39 -7.33 1.82 -5.39
CA LEU A 39 -7.63 0.42 -5.08
C LEU A 39 -6.86 -0.53 -6.00
N SER A 40 -6.95 -0.32 -7.31
CA SER A 40 -6.23 -1.14 -8.30
C SER A 40 -4.72 -1.09 -8.08
N LEU A 41 -4.20 0.09 -7.78
CA LEU A 41 -2.77 0.30 -7.56
C LEU A 41 -2.29 -0.36 -6.26
N VAL A 42 -3.02 -0.21 -5.16
CA VAL A 42 -2.72 -0.85 -3.87
C VAL A 42 -2.77 -2.37 -4.01
N ASN A 43 -3.84 -2.93 -4.58
CA ASN A 43 -3.99 -4.36 -4.76
C ASN A 43 -2.86 -4.95 -5.64
N SER A 44 -2.60 -4.34 -6.79
CA SER A 44 -1.55 -4.83 -7.68
C SER A 44 -0.14 -4.69 -7.08
N THR A 45 0.13 -3.65 -6.29
CA THR A 45 1.42 -3.50 -5.59
C THR A 45 1.59 -4.54 -4.48
N SER A 46 0.53 -4.81 -3.71
CA SER A 46 0.49 -5.90 -2.72
C SER A 46 0.79 -7.25 -3.37
N SER A 47 0.16 -7.55 -4.52
CA SER A 47 0.44 -8.76 -5.28
C SER A 47 1.91 -8.84 -5.75
N THR A 48 2.50 -7.73 -6.21
CA THR A 48 3.93 -7.69 -6.57
C THR A 48 4.84 -7.99 -5.38
N LEU A 49 4.55 -7.44 -4.20
CA LEU A 49 5.31 -7.73 -2.98
C LEU A 49 5.23 -9.23 -2.60
N ARG A 50 4.05 -9.85 -2.69
CA ARG A 50 3.90 -11.31 -2.45
C ARG A 50 4.74 -12.13 -3.43
N LYS A 51 4.69 -11.80 -4.72
CA LYS A 51 5.49 -12.50 -5.75
C LYS A 51 6.99 -12.35 -5.53
N LEU A 52 7.44 -11.17 -5.11
CA LEU A 52 8.84 -10.94 -4.75
C LEU A 52 9.27 -11.80 -3.56
N HIS A 53 8.43 -11.88 -2.52
CA HIS A 53 8.67 -12.74 -1.36
C HIS A 53 8.68 -14.23 -1.74
N GLU A 54 7.74 -14.68 -2.57
CA GLU A 54 7.71 -16.06 -3.08
C GLU A 54 8.98 -16.38 -3.86
N LEU A 55 9.38 -15.49 -4.77
CA LEU A 55 10.57 -15.66 -5.59
C LEU A 55 11.85 -15.69 -4.74
N SER A 56 11.98 -14.84 -3.73
CA SER A 56 13.14 -14.85 -2.83
C SER A 56 13.24 -16.13 -2.00
N HIS A 57 12.12 -16.82 -1.76
CA HIS A 57 12.09 -18.12 -1.08
C HIS A 57 12.37 -19.28 -2.05
N GLN A 58 11.83 -19.24 -3.25
CA GLN A 58 12.00 -20.30 -4.26
C GLN A 58 13.40 -20.30 -4.89
N ALA A 59 14.00 -19.12 -5.05
CA ALA A 59 15.33 -18.94 -5.61
C ALA A 59 16.12 -17.91 -4.80
N PRO A 60 16.71 -18.33 -3.65
CA PRO A 60 17.45 -17.42 -2.76
C PRO A 60 18.61 -16.70 -3.46
N ASP A 61 19.22 -17.34 -4.45
CA ASP A 61 20.34 -16.79 -5.22
C ASP A 61 19.90 -15.88 -6.38
N ALA A 62 18.59 -15.76 -6.66
CA ALA A 62 18.07 -14.87 -7.70
C ALA A 62 18.28 -13.38 -7.37
N PHE A 63 18.50 -13.06 -6.09
CA PHE A 63 18.72 -11.70 -5.63
C PHE A 63 20.02 -11.55 -4.86
N THR A 64 20.85 -10.60 -5.31
CA THR A 64 22.00 -10.18 -4.52
C THR A 64 21.54 -9.48 -3.23
N LYS A 65 22.41 -9.46 -2.22
CA LYS A 65 22.16 -8.73 -0.96
C LYS A 65 21.76 -7.27 -1.17
N VAL A 66 22.36 -6.60 -2.16
CA VAL A 66 22.01 -5.21 -2.52
C VAL A 66 20.58 -5.12 -3.04
N CYS A 67 20.18 -6.05 -3.91
CA CYS A 67 18.81 -6.12 -4.42
C CYS A 67 17.79 -6.40 -3.31
N ILE A 68 18.12 -7.29 -2.36
CA ILE A 68 17.27 -7.57 -1.19
C ILE A 68 17.08 -6.31 -0.33
N ASN A 69 18.15 -5.55 -0.07
CA ASN A 69 18.06 -4.29 0.67
C ASN A 69 17.19 -3.25 -0.06
N ASP A 70 17.33 -3.15 -1.39
CA ASP A 70 16.47 -2.30 -2.22
C ASP A 70 14.99 -2.70 -2.11
N ILE A 71 14.68 -4.00 -2.24
CA ILE A 71 13.32 -4.53 -2.12
C ILE A 71 12.74 -4.20 -0.75
N ASN A 72 13.51 -4.39 0.32
CA ASN A 72 13.10 -4.05 1.70
C ASN A 72 12.83 -2.55 1.87
N GLY A 73 13.68 -1.69 1.29
CA GLY A 73 13.46 -0.25 1.27
C GLY A 73 12.18 0.14 0.54
N LEU A 74 11.91 -0.47 -0.62
CA LEU A 74 10.68 -0.26 -1.38
C LEU A 74 9.43 -0.78 -0.64
N ALA A 75 9.52 -1.94 0.01
CA ALA A 75 8.45 -2.47 0.84
C ALA A 75 8.13 -1.53 2.02
N THR A 76 9.16 -0.96 2.65
CA THR A 76 8.98 0.03 3.73
C THR A 76 8.26 1.28 3.21
N LYS A 77 8.61 1.77 2.00
CA LYS A 77 7.86 2.87 1.36
C LYS A 77 6.40 2.49 1.10
N CYS A 78 6.11 1.27 0.65
CA CYS A 78 4.74 0.79 0.51
C CYS A 78 3.97 0.85 1.84
N ARG A 79 4.57 0.41 2.95
CA ARG A 79 3.94 0.49 4.28
C ARG A 79 3.56 1.92 4.65
N VAL A 80 4.49 2.86 4.50
CA VAL A 80 4.24 4.30 4.75
C VAL A 80 3.09 4.81 3.89
N LEU A 81 3.04 4.44 2.60
CA LEU A 81 1.97 4.88 1.70
C LEU A 81 0.62 4.24 2.03
N TYR A 82 0.57 2.97 2.43
CA TYR A 82 -0.67 2.29 2.85
C TYR A 82 -1.23 2.88 4.14
N GLU A 83 -0.39 3.03 5.17
CA GLU A 83 -0.78 3.63 6.45
C GLU A 83 -1.17 5.10 6.28
N GLY A 84 -0.39 5.87 5.51
CA GLY A 84 -0.71 7.26 5.19
C GLY A 84 -2.03 7.41 4.43
N THR A 85 -2.32 6.48 3.51
CA THR A 85 -3.61 6.43 2.82
C THR A 85 -4.77 6.17 3.79
N LEU A 86 -4.61 5.23 4.72
CA LEU A 86 -5.61 4.96 5.76
C LEU A 86 -5.91 6.20 6.60
N VAL A 87 -4.86 6.81 7.14
CA VAL A 87 -4.97 8.02 7.96
C VAL A 87 -5.65 9.15 7.18
N LEU A 88 -5.27 9.37 5.93
CA LEU A 88 -5.88 10.39 5.07
C LEU A 88 -7.38 10.19 4.86
N LEU A 89 -7.82 8.94 4.76
CA LEU A 89 -9.22 8.59 4.53
C LEU A 89 -10.06 8.63 5.82
N VAL A 90 -9.44 8.36 6.97
CA VAL A 90 -10.15 8.24 8.26
C VAL A 90 -10.05 9.51 9.11
N ASN A 91 -8.85 10.04 9.35
CA ASN A 91 -8.58 11.06 10.39
C ASN A 91 -8.52 12.50 9.87
N ARG A 92 -9.29 12.79 8.82
CA ARG A 92 -9.22 14.03 8.02
C ARG A 92 -9.22 15.37 8.80
N ASP A 93 -9.82 15.43 9.98
CA ASP A 93 -10.12 16.69 10.67
C ASP A 93 -9.37 16.88 12.00
N GLU A 94 -8.53 15.93 12.42
CA GLU A 94 -7.76 16.05 13.66
C GLU A 94 -6.26 15.92 13.36
N GLN A 95 -5.46 16.88 13.85
CA GLN A 95 -4.02 16.67 14.01
C GLN A 95 -3.82 15.62 15.10
N HIS A 96 -4.18 14.37 14.81
CA HIS A 96 -3.93 13.25 15.68
C HIS A 96 -2.43 12.94 15.70
N ASP A 97 -1.92 12.62 16.89
CA ASP A 97 -0.55 12.14 17.09
C ASP A 97 -0.23 10.90 16.23
N GLU A 98 -1.25 10.16 15.76
CA GLU A 98 -1.13 9.04 14.82
C GLU A 98 -0.41 9.39 13.51
N ASN A 99 -0.38 10.68 13.11
CA ASN A 99 0.40 11.12 11.96
C ASN A 99 1.91 10.91 12.16
N LYS A 100 2.40 10.91 13.41
CA LYS A 100 3.82 10.68 13.74
C LYS A 100 4.21 9.21 13.65
N GLU A 101 3.22 8.31 13.68
CA GLU A 101 3.42 6.85 13.66
C GLU A 101 3.24 6.23 12.27
N ILE A 102 3.03 7.03 11.21
CA ILE A 102 2.95 6.52 9.84
C ILE A 102 4.25 5.79 9.46
N GLY A 103 4.11 4.57 8.96
CA GLY A 103 5.19 3.62 8.68
C GLY A 103 5.57 2.74 9.87
N ARG A 104 4.98 2.97 11.04
CA ARG A 104 5.32 2.32 12.32
C ARG A 104 4.09 1.88 13.11
N MET A 105 2.89 2.03 12.55
CA MET A 105 1.66 1.66 13.25
C MET A 105 1.66 0.18 13.61
N ASN A 106 1.22 -0.14 14.81
CA ASN A 106 0.99 -1.53 15.20
C ASN A 106 -0.28 -2.08 14.52
N ASN A 107 -0.47 -3.40 14.56
CA ASN A 107 -1.60 -4.06 13.90
C ASN A 107 -2.96 -3.58 14.43
N GLN A 108 -3.08 -3.29 15.74
CA GLN A 108 -4.32 -2.80 16.33
C GLN A 108 -4.70 -1.41 15.81
N GLN A 109 -3.73 -0.50 15.67
CA GLN A 109 -3.93 0.83 15.10
C GLN A 109 -4.39 0.72 13.64
N VAL A 110 -3.73 -0.14 12.86
CA VAL A 110 -4.10 -0.40 11.46
C VAL A 110 -5.51 -0.96 11.34
N GLU A 111 -5.86 -1.97 12.14
CA GLU A 111 -7.18 -2.61 12.14
C GLU A 111 -8.30 -1.64 12.54
N SER A 112 -8.03 -0.77 13.51
CA SER A 112 -8.95 0.31 13.90
C SER A 112 -9.24 1.27 12.74
N LEU A 113 -8.20 1.70 12.00
CA LEU A 113 -8.35 2.56 10.83
C LEU A 113 -9.09 1.86 9.69
N LEU A 114 -8.75 0.60 9.38
CA LEU A 114 -9.43 -0.19 8.35
C LEU A 114 -10.93 -0.36 8.64
N SER A 115 -11.28 -0.60 9.91
CA SER A 115 -12.67 -0.75 10.36
C SER A 115 -13.42 0.58 10.36
N SER A 116 -12.72 1.68 10.62
CA SER A 116 -13.29 3.03 10.55
C SER A 116 -13.55 3.46 9.10
N LEU A 117 -12.68 3.06 8.17
CA LEU A 117 -12.79 3.38 6.74
C LEU A 117 -14.08 2.83 6.12
N THR A 118 -14.48 1.60 6.44
CA THR A 118 -15.69 0.98 5.87
C THR A 118 -16.97 1.71 6.28
N ASN A 119 -16.95 2.40 7.43
CA ASN A 119 -18.07 3.17 7.96
C ASN A 119 -18.00 4.67 7.60
N LYS A 120 -16.93 5.13 6.96
CA LYS A 120 -16.74 6.54 6.59
C LYS A 120 -17.56 6.92 5.38
N SER A 121 -18.28 8.03 5.52
CA SER A 121 -19.06 8.63 4.46
C SER A 121 -18.54 10.02 4.08
N PHE A 122 -18.19 10.18 2.81
CA PHE A 122 -17.66 11.44 2.28
C PHE A 122 -18.79 12.22 1.59
N TYR A 123 -19.66 12.85 2.38
CA TYR A 123 -20.86 13.51 1.83
C TYR A 123 -20.60 14.90 1.23
N SER A 124 -19.65 15.67 1.79
CA SER A 124 -19.39 17.06 1.35
C SER A 124 -18.41 17.15 0.17
N TYR A 125 -18.68 18.09 -0.75
CA TYR A 125 -17.86 18.31 -1.94
C TYR A 125 -16.45 18.83 -1.60
N LYS A 126 -16.35 19.75 -0.63
CA LYS A 126 -15.06 20.29 -0.15
C LYS A 126 -14.15 19.20 0.43
N ILE A 127 -14.76 18.18 1.03
CA ILE A 127 -14.05 16.99 1.54
C ILE A 127 -13.38 16.24 0.41
N TRP A 128 -14.12 15.98 -0.66
CA TRP A 128 -13.61 15.29 -1.83
C TRP A 128 -12.55 16.08 -2.57
N GLU A 129 -12.68 17.39 -2.73
CA GLU A 129 -11.63 18.19 -3.39
C GLU A 129 -10.31 18.16 -2.63
N TRP A 130 -10.37 18.27 -1.30
CA TRP A 130 -9.20 18.19 -0.45
C TRP A 130 -8.54 16.81 -0.49
N LEU A 131 -9.36 15.75 -0.51
CA LEU A 131 -8.94 14.36 -0.52
C LEU A 131 -8.37 13.96 -1.89
N ASP A 132 -9.03 14.34 -2.99
CA ASP A 132 -8.64 13.98 -4.35
C ASP A 132 -7.21 14.43 -4.68
N ARG A 133 -6.82 15.64 -4.26
CA ARG A 133 -5.44 16.14 -4.45
C ARG A 133 -4.41 15.28 -3.71
N ARG A 134 -4.71 14.86 -2.49
CA ARG A 134 -3.78 14.07 -1.65
C ARG A 134 -3.72 12.62 -2.11
N LEU A 135 -4.85 12.02 -2.45
CA LEU A 135 -4.90 10.68 -3.02
C LEU A 135 -4.14 10.61 -4.35
N LYS A 136 -4.15 11.66 -5.17
CA LYS A 136 -3.31 11.72 -6.39
C LYS A 136 -1.82 11.65 -6.08
N ILE A 137 -1.35 12.33 -5.03
CA ILE A 137 0.04 12.24 -4.58
C ILE A 137 0.35 10.81 -4.15
N CYS A 138 -0.47 10.22 -3.27
CA CYS A 138 -0.30 8.83 -2.84
C CYS A 138 -0.29 7.85 -4.02
N GLN A 139 -1.14 8.07 -5.03
CA GLN A 139 -1.17 7.27 -6.25
C GLN A 139 0.12 7.40 -7.07
N GLN A 140 0.65 8.62 -7.22
CA GLN A 140 1.88 8.84 -7.99
C GLN A 140 3.08 8.18 -7.31
N GLU A 141 3.23 8.39 -6.00
CA GLU A 141 4.29 7.76 -5.20
C GLU A 141 4.18 6.23 -5.24
N LEU A 142 2.98 5.69 -5.03
CA LEU A 142 2.77 4.25 -5.07
C LEU A 142 2.99 3.67 -6.47
N GLN A 143 2.68 4.43 -7.53
CA GLN A 143 2.92 4.02 -8.90
C GLN A 143 4.42 3.95 -9.21
N GLN A 144 5.20 4.90 -8.71
CA GLN A 144 6.66 4.85 -8.82
C GLN A 144 7.22 3.63 -8.07
N VAL A 145 6.86 3.45 -6.80
CA VAL A 145 7.34 2.32 -5.99
C VAL A 145 6.96 0.97 -6.63
N LYS A 146 5.73 0.85 -7.14
CA LYS A 146 5.29 -0.34 -7.86
C LYS A 146 6.16 -0.62 -9.09
N TYR A 147 6.47 0.40 -9.89
CA TYR A 147 7.31 0.22 -11.06
C TYR A 147 8.69 -0.31 -10.67
N GLU A 148 9.30 0.28 -9.64
CA GLU A 148 10.60 -0.17 -9.14
C GLU A 148 10.54 -1.62 -8.63
N LEU A 149 9.51 -1.99 -7.86
CA LEU A 149 9.29 -3.37 -7.40
C LEU A 149 9.08 -4.35 -8.56
N MET A 150 8.30 -3.97 -9.57
CA MET A 150 8.11 -4.81 -10.77
C MET A 150 9.40 -5.05 -11.53
N MET A 151 10.28 -4.04 -11.62
CA MET A 151 11.60 -4.21 -12.23
C MET A 151 12.44 -5.23 -11.45
N ARG A 152 12.43 -5.19 -10.11
CA ARG A 152 13.13 -6.19 -9.28
C ARG A 152 12.53 -7.57 -9.50
N LEU A 153 11.20 -7.68 -9.57
CA LEU A 153 10.53 -8.96 -9.82
C LEU A 153 10.95 -9.56 -11.16
N LEU A 154 10.93 -8.76 -12.24
CA LEU A 154 11.33 -9.23 -13.57
C LEU A 154 12.80 -9.65 -13.61
N LEU A 155 13.70 -8.86 -13.02
CA LEU A 155 15.11 -9.20 -12.95
C LEU A 155 15.36 -10.49 -12.17
N GLY A 156 14.69 -10.66 -11.02
CA GLY A 156 14.80 -11.87 -10.24
C GLY A 156 14.23 -13.09 -10.95
N SER A 157 13.09 -12.94 -11.65
CA SER A 157 12.53 -14.03 -12.45
C SER A 157 13.48 -14.44 -13.57
N ILE A 158 14.11 -13.50 -14.26
CA ILE A 158 15.13 -13.79 -15.28
C ILE A 158 16.33 -14.52 -14.66
N ALA A 159 16.82 -14.04 -13.51
CA ALA A 159 17.93 -14.68 -12.81
C ALA A 159 17.58 -16.11 -12.37
N GLN A 160 16.37 -16.35 -11.86
CA GLN A 160 15.89 -17.69 -11.51
C GLN A 160 15.91 -18.65 -12.70
N PHE A 161 15.55 -18.21 -13.91
CA PHE A 161 15.62 -19.06 -15.11
C PHE A 161 17.06 -19.40 -15.54
N GLN A 162 18.05 -18.68 -15.03
CA GLN A 162 19.47 -18.89 -15.36
C GLN A 162 20.22 -19.73 -14.31
N LEU A 163 19.56 -20.04 -13.18
CA LEU A 163 20.05 -20.89 -12.10
C LEU A 163 19.59 -22.34 -12.31
#